data_AF-A0A5B0X008-F1
#
_entry.id   AF-A0A5B0X008-F1
#
_cell.length_a   1.000
_cell.length_b   1.000
_cell.length_c   1.000
_cell.angle_alpha   90.00
_cell.angle_beta   90.00
_cell.angle_gamma   90.00
#
_symmetry.space_group_name_H-M   'P 1'
#
loop_
_entity.id
_entity.type
_entity.pdbx_description
1 polymer ?
#
loop_
_entity_poly.entity_id
_entity_poly.type
_entity_poly.pdbx_seq_one_letter_code
_entity_poly.pdbx_strand_id
1 'polypeptide(L)' 'MDRIEKLKNDVYSFEELNTLEKNATKLGDRETLKLIAVSRASKTAKGEKPKPTVDENGRPLTKRARRDAARLGR' A
#
# COMPACT_ATOMS: atom_id res chain seq x y z
N MET A 1 19.00 -7.58 7.59
CA MET A 1 18.30 -7.84 6.32
C MET A 1 18.04 -6.53 5.63
N ASP A 2 18.55 -6.43 4.42
CA ASP A 2 18.41 -5.25 3.56
C ASP A 2 17.02 -5.15 2.92
N ARG A 3 16.68 -3.94 2.46
CA ARG A 3 15.39 -3.65 1.80
C ARG A 3 15.11 -4.60 0.62
N ILE A 4 16.14 -4.90 -0.18
CA ILE A 4 16.04 -5.81 -1.33
C ILE A 4 15.74 -7.24 -0.88
N GLU A 5 16.40 -7.71 0.18
CA GLU A 5 16.17 -9.04 0.73
C GLU A 5 14.76 -9.19 1.27
N LYS A 6 14.26 -8.15 1.97
CA LYS A 6 12.87 -8.14 2.47
C LYS A 6 11.84 -8.17 1.34
N LEU A 7 12.09 -7.49 0.21
CA LEU A 7 11.23 -7.56 -0.97
C LEU A 7 11.24 -8.95 -1.61
N LYS A 8 12.43 -9.55 -1.77
CA LYS A 8 12.57 -10.91 -2.32
C LYS A 8 11.90 -11.98 -1.46
N ASN A 9 11.94 -11.82 -0.14
CA ASN A 9 11.31 -12.73 0.82
C ASN A 9 9.84 -12.43 1.11
N ASP A 10 9.23 -11.48 0.40
CA ASP A 10 7.81 -11.12 0.53
C ASP A 10 7.39 -10.72 1.96
N VAL A 11 8.33 -10.09 2.69
CA VAL A 11 8.18 -9.77 4.12
C VAL A 11 7.30 -8.53 4.33
N TYR A 12 7.34 -7.57 3.40
CA TYR A 12 6.64 -6.31 3.52
C TYR A 12 5.13 -6.48 3.35
N SER A 13 4.33 -5.89 4.23
CA SER A 13 2.89 -5.80 4.08
C SER A 13 2.49 -4.93 2.87
N PHE A 14 1.23 -5.05 2.40
CA PHE A 14 0.71 -4.20 1.31
C PHE A 14 0.84 -2.70 1.60
N GLU A 15 0.62 -2.25 2.83
CA GLU A 15 0.74 -0.83 3.21
C GLU A 15 2.19 -0.33 3.12
N GLU A 16 3.14 -1.19 3.50
CA GLU A 16 4.57 -0.91 3.38
C GLU A 16 4.99 -0.90 1.90
N LEU A 17 4.55 -1.87 1.11
CA LEU A 17 4.79 -1.89 -0.34
C LEU A 17 4.26 -0.63 -1.03
N ASN A 18 3.07 -0.14 -0.66
CA ASN A 18 2.51 1.13 -1.17
C ASN A 18 3.41 2.33 -0.83
N THR A 19 3.96 2.35 0.38
CA THR A 19 4.83 3.45 0.83
C THR A 19 6.19 3.39 0.13
N LEU A 20 6.76 2.18 0.01
CA LEU A 20 8.01 1.94 -0.68
C LEU A 20 7.91 2.27 -2.18
N GLU A 21 6.78 2.00 -2.81
CA GLU A 21 6.52 2.33 -4.21
C GLU A 21 6.53 3.84 -4.44
N LYS A 22 5.86 4.61 -3.58
CA LYS A 22 5.86 6.08 -3.65
C LYS A 22 7.27 6.64 -3.52
N ASN A 23 8.07 6.09 -2.62
CA ASN A 23 9.45 6.52 -2.41
C ASN A 23 10.35 6.14 -3.60
N ALA A 24 10.23 4.90 -4.10
CA ALA A 24 10.98 4.43 -5.26
C ALA A 24 10.64 5.22 -6.53
N THR A 25 9.35 5.56 -6.72
CA THR A 25 8.89 6.41 -7.82
C THR A 25 9.53 7.80 -7.76
N LYS A 26 9.57 8.42 -6.57
CA LYS A 26 10.22 9.73 -6.38
C LYS A 26 11.72 9.71 -6.66
N LEU A 27 12.39 8.60 -6.34
CA LEU A 27 13.83 8.42 -6.54
C LEU A 27 14.19 7.87 -7.93
N GLY A 28 13.21 7.52 -8.76
CA GLY A 28 13.47 6.87 -10.05
C GLY A 28 14.06 5.46 -9.94
N ASP A 29 13.89 4.80 -8.80
CA ASP A 29 14.46 3.48 -8.49
C ASP A 29 13.65 2.37 -9.16
N ARG A 30 13.98 2.10 -10.43
CA ARG A 30 13.30 1.11 -11.27
C ARG A 30 13.48 -0.33 -10.78
N GLU A 31 14.60 -0.64 -10.13
CA GLU A 31 14.87 -1.99 -9.63
C GLU A 31 13.94 -2.31 -8.47
N THR A 32 13.83 -1.40 -7.51
CA THR A 32 12.89 -1.57 -6.40
C THR A 32 11.44 -1.59 -6.88
N LEU A 33 11.06 -0.77 -7.87
CA LEU A 33 9.70 -0.81 -8.44
C LEU A 33 9.35 -2.18 -9.02
N LYS A 34 10.28 -2.83 -9.73
CA LYS A 34 10.08 -4.20 -10.25
C LYS A 34 9.89 -5.20 -9.13
N LEU A 35 10.73 -5.15 -8.09
CA LEU A 35 10.63 -6.05 -6.94
C LEU A 35 9.30 -5.88 -6.20
N ILE A 36 8.84 -4.64 -6.00
CA ILE A 36 7.54 -4.34 -5.38
C ILE A 36 6.39 -4.95 -6.19
N ALA A 37 6.43 -4.85 -7.52
CA ALA A 37 5.42 -5.43 -8.39
C ALA A 37 5.34 -6.96 -8.24
N VAL A 38 6.49 -7.62 -8.15
CA VAL A 38 6.58 -9.07 -7.92
C VAL A 38 6.04 -9.46 -6.55
N SER A 39 6.42 -8.76 -5.47
CA SER A 39 5.89 -9.03 -4.13
C SER A 39 4.37 -8.84 -4.08
N ARG A 40 3.84 -7.78 -4.71
CA ARG A 40 2.39 -7.57 -4.79
C ARG A 40 1.68 -8.73 -5.51
N ALA A 41 2.20 -9.15 -6.65
CA ALA A 41 1.65 -10.28 -7.40
C ALA A 41 1.66 -11.57 -6.56
N SER A 42 2.78 -11.86 -5.88
CA SER A 42 2.92 -12.99 -4.95
C SER A 42 1.86 -12.94 -3.84
N LYS A 43 1.71 -11.79 -3.17
CA LYS A 43 0.71 -11.64 -2.10
C LYS A 43 -0.72 -11.78 -2.59
N THR A 44 -1.04 -11.20 -3.74
CA THR A 44 -2.37 -11.39 -4.35
C THR A 44 -2.63 -12.86 -4.69
N ALA A 45 -1.62 -13.60 -5.16
CA ALA A 45 -1.73 -15.03 -5.44
C ALA A 45 -1.90 -15.86 -4.16
N LYS A 46 -1.30 -15.44 -3.05
CA LYS A 46 -1.48 -16.04 -1.71
C LYS A 46 -2.83 -15.69 -1.06
N GLY A 47 -3.65 -14.87 -1.71
CA GLY A 47 -4.96 -14.45 -1.19
C GLY A 47 -4.90 -13.33 -0.16
N GLU A 48 -3.74 -12.73 0.09
CA GLU A 48 -3.65 -11.52 0.90
C GLU A 48 -4.30 -10.36 0.13
N LYS A 49 -5.24 -9.68 0.78
CA LYS A 49 -5.88 -8.48 0.24
C LYS A 49 -5.32 -7.24 0.92
N PRO A 50 -5.07 -6.15 0.19
CA PRO A 50 -4.78 -4.88 0.83
C PRO A 50 -5.94 -4.48 1.74
N LYS A 51 -5.63 -3.83 2.87
CA LYS A 51 -6.67 -3.25 3.72
C LYS A 51 -7.52 -2.31 2.86
N PRO A 52 -8.85 -2.36 3.00
CA PRO A 52 -9.72 -1.44 2.28
C PRO A 52 -9.34 -0.01 2.66
N THR A 53 -9.06 0.83 1.66
CA THR A 53 -8.76 2.25 1.85
C THR A 53 -10.02 3.10 1.88
N VAL A 54 -11.17 2.49 1.59
CA VAL A 54 -12.51 3.09 1.55
C VAL A 54 -13.49 2.22 2.35
N ASP A 55 -14.54 2.83 2.90
CA ASP A 55 -15.65 2.11 3.53
C ASP A 55 -16.62 1.53 2.50
N GLU A 56 -17.68 0.86 2.97
CA GLU A 56 -18.74 0.26 2.15
C GLU A 56 -19.49 1.29 1.27
N ASN A 57 -19.41 2.58 1.62
CA ASN A 57 -20.02 3.69 0.89
C ASN A 57 -19.01 4.39 -0.04
N GLY A 58 -17.81 3.84 -0.23
CA GLY A 58 -16.76 4.40 -1.06
C GLY A 58 -16.04 5.60 -0.44
N ARG A 59 -16.24 5.90 0.86
CA ARG A 59 -15.59 7.03 1.53
C ARG A 59 -14.20 6.62 2.01
N PRO A 60 -13.15 7.42 1.77
CA PRO A 60 -11.81 7.10 2.22
C PRO A 60 -11.77 6.90 3.75
N LEU A 61 -11.11 5.86 4.26
CA LEU A 61 -10.94 5.61 5.71
C LEU A 61 -9.86 6.52 6.34
N THR A 62 -9.67 7.72 5.79
CA THR A 62 -8.65 8.68 6.24
C THR A 62 -9.16 9.53 7.41
N LYS A 63 -8.24 10.05 8.25
CA LYS A 63 -8.60 11.01 9.32
C LYS A 63 -9.34 12.25 8.79
N ARG A 64 -9.03 12.70 7.56
CA ARG A 64 -9.72 13.83 6.93
C ARG A 64 -11.16 13.48 6.58
N ALA A 65 -11.38 12.36 5.91
CA ALA A 65 -12.72 11.91 5.54
C ALA A 65 -13.63 11.71 6.75
N ARG A 66 -13.12 11.22 7.90
CA ARG A 66 -13.88 11.16 9.15
C ARG A 66 -14.32 12.54 9.65
N ARG A 67 -13.45 13.55 9.51
CA ARG A 67 -13.74 14.94 9.88
C ARG A 67 -14.78 15.57 8.95
N ASP A 68 -14.68 15.30 7.65
CA ASP A 68 -15.61 15.83 6.66
C ASP A 68 -16.99 15.18 6.81
N ALA A 69 -17.06 13.88 7.10
CA ALA A 69 -18.31 13.20 7.46
C ALA A 69 -18.95 13.77 8.74
N ALA A 70 -18.14 14.11 9.76
CA ALA A 70 -18.65 14.75 10.97
C ALA A 70 -19.15 16.20 10.75
N ARG A 71 -18.68 16.89 9.70
CA ARG A 71 -19.15 18.23 9.32
C ARG A 71 -20.45 18.21 8.53
N LEU A 72 -20.69 17.19 7.70
CA LEU A 72 -21.91 17.05 6.91
C LEU A 72 -23.14 16.60 7.73
N GLY A 73 -22.95 16.25 9.01
CA GLY A 73 -24.02 15.83 9.92
C GLY A 73 -24.63 16.94 10.78
N ARG A 74 -24.58 18.22 10.36
CA ARG A 74 -25.28 19.35 11.01
C ARG A 74 -26.19 20.06 10.03
#